data_AF-A0A4Z1CE94-F1
#
_entry.id   AF-A0A4Z1CE94-F1
#
_cell.length_a   1.000
_cell.length_b   1.000
_cell.length_c   1.000
_cell.angle_alpha   90.00
_cell.angle_beta   90.00
_cell.angle_gamma   90.00
#
_symmetry.space_group_name_H-M   'P 1'
#
loop_
_entity.id
_entity.type
_entity.pdbx_description
1 polymer ?
#
loop_
_entity_poly.entity_id
_entity_poly.type
_entity_poly.pdbx_seq_one_letter_code
_entity_poly.pdbx_strand_id
1 'polypeptide(L)'
;MDTEFFKNIVDSCRSVFDCQVSLISVVDEQAQRQLHWAQAGLSSAENETKSLPLSHSICKKVIATGEALIINDTKKDEEFLSHPAIHAFNIRSYLGVPIRDDENECIAALCVADTTVRKWTEDDVKVLEGFASGLSTQVRQIVSPDLDKPIDVSTSYSDDGRLNTIQTNISFQQDSNGYASLLTADPNYYNIWGKTPNADTFDLFDMCVPDEIARIRTSFGIAAMRESVWHQKWAIKCAFGVEKRLSGVGHAKSLPGGFTLWHVLVSETYT
;
A
#
# COMPACT_ATOMS: atom_id res chain seq x y z
N MET A 1 0.67 -5.34 -4.54
CA MET A 1 1.79 -6.12 -5.11
C MET A 1 1.60 -7.53 -4.60
N ASP A 2 1.52 -8.52 -5.48
CA ASP A 2 1.27 -9.93 -5.16
C ASP A 2 2.59 -10.66 -5.35
N THR A 3 3.42 -10.75 -4.30
CA THR A 3 4.69 -11.47 -4.41
C THR A 3 4.39 -12.96 -4.32
N GLU A 4 5.14 -13.76 -5.08
CA GLU A 4 5.01 -15.22 -5.09
C GLU A 4 5.07 -15.81 -3.66
N PHE A 5 5.82 -15.16 -2.77
CA PHE A 5 5.86 -15.48 -1.34
C PHE A 5 4.50 -15.34 -0.64
N PHE A 6 3.84 -14.17 -0.68
CA PHE A 6 2.55 -14.00 -0.01
C PHE A 6 1.46 -14.87 -0.62
N LYS A 7 1.50 -15.05 -1.95
CA LYS A 7 0.60 -15.96 -2.64
C LYS A 7 0.74 -17.39 -2.13
N ASN A 8 1.98 -17.89 -1.98
CA ASN A 8 2.22 -19.22 -1.43
C ASN A 8 1.72 -19.37 0.02
N ILE A 9 1.77 -18.31 0.82
CA ILE A 9 1.26 -18.33 2.19
C ILE A 9 -0.26 -18.44 2.22
N VAL A 10 -0.99 -17.62 1.46
CA VAL A 10 -2.47 -17.72 1.41
C VAL A 10 -2.93 -19.03 0.78
N ASP A 11 -2.21 -19.56 -0.21
CA ASP A 11 -2.48 -20.89 -0.78
C ASP A 11 -2.22 -22.00 0.26
N SER A 12 -1.15 -21.91 1.05
CA SER A 12 -0.84 -22.87 2.13
C SER A 12 -1.89 -22.82 3.24
N CYS A 13 -2.32 -21.63 3.66
CA CYS A 13 -3.39 -21.47 4.65
C CYS A 13 -4.67 -22.16 4.18
N ARG A 14 -5.07 -21.97 2.92
CA ARG A 14 -6.23 -22.69 2.37
C ARG A 14 -6.09 -24.20 2.45
N SER A 15 -4.92 -24.73 2.14
CA SER A 15 -4.68 -26.17 2.21
C SER A 15 -4.68 -26.70 3.64
N VAL A 16 -4.09 -25.97 4.60
CA VAL A 16 -3.97 -26.41 5.99
C VAL A 16 -5.32 -26.35 6.72
N PHE A 17 -6.08 -25.28 6.51
CA PHE A 17 -7.40 -25.08 7.13
C PHE A 17 -8.55 -25.67 6.30
N ASP A 18 -8.23 -26.29 5.16
CA ASP A 18 -9.18 -26.85 4.18
C ASP A 18 -10.30 -25.86 3.85
N CYS A 19 -9.98 -24.59 3.62
CA CYS A 19 -10.96 -23.52 3.50
C CYS A 19 -11.06 -22.92 2.09
N GLN A 20 -12.20 -22.30 1.80
CA GLN A 20 -12.43 -21.70 0.49
C GLN A 20 -11.54 -20.50 0.22
N VAL A 21 -11.35 -19.58 1.17
CA VAL A 21 -10.65 -18.31 0.94
C VAL A 21 -9.56 -18.10 1.98
N SER A 22 -8.43 -17.52 1.57
CA SER A 22 -7.46 -16.93 2.49
C SER A 22 -6.92 -15.62 1.93
N LEU A 23 -6.75 -14.61 2.79
CA LEU A 23 -6.35 -13.26 2.41
C LEU A 23 -5.29 -12.72 3.37
N ILE A 24 -4.34 -11.96 2.83
CA ILE A 24 -3.52 -11.01 3.59
C ILE A 24 -4.03 -9.62 3.25
N SER A 25 -4.49 -8.90 4.28
CA SER A 25 -5.27 -7.68 4.14
C SER A 25 -4.68 -6.53 4.93
N VAL A 26 -4.63 -5.35 4.33
CA VAL A 26 -4.38 -4.08 5.01
C VAL A 26 -5.59 -3.18 4.87
N VAL A 27 -5.75 -2.25 5.82
CA VAL A 27 -6.84 -1.29 5.82
C VAL A 27 -6.29 0.10 5.53
N ASP A 28 -6.93 0.76 4.58
CA ASP A 28 -6.73 2.16 4.24
C ASP A 28 -7.98 2.91 4.72
N GLU A 29 -7.93 3.39 5.97
CA GLU A 29 -9.06 4.10 6.59
C GLU A 29 -9.36 5.43 5.89
N GLN A 30 -8.35 6.10 5.33
CA GLN A 30 -8.54 7.34 4.60
C GLN A 30 -9.31 7.10 3.29
N ALA A 31 -8.90 6.11 2.50
CA ALA A 31 -9.60 5.75 1.27
C ALA A 31 -10.83 4.85 1.49
N GLN A 32 -11.20 4.57 2.74
CA GLN A 32 -12.34 3.72 3.14
C GLN A 32 -12.35 2.38 2.39
N ARG A 33 -11.20 1.70 2.33
CA ARG A 33 -11.07 0.38 1.69
C ARG A 33 -10.13 -0.57 2.44
N GLN A 34 -10.34 -1.85 2.24
CA GLN A 34 -9.34 -2.89 2.51
C GLN A 34 -8.63 -3.24 1.18
N LEU A 35 -7.32 -3.41 1.24
CA LEU A 35 -6.50 -3.88 0.12
C LEU A 35 -6.06 -5.31 0.36
N HIS A 36 -6.06 -6.12 -0.71
CA HIS A 36 -5.54 -7.48 -0.69
C HIS A 36 -4.11 -7.47 -1.19
N TRP A 37 -3.16 -7.76 -0.29
CA TRP A 37 -1.78 -7.97 -0.66
C TRP A 37 -1.54 -9.32 -1.28
N ALA A 38 -2.23 -10.33 -0.75
CA ALA A 38 -2.38 -11.62 -1.39
C ALA A 38 -3.76 -12.18 -1.12
N GLN A 39 -4.24 -12.99 -2.05
CA GLN A 39 -5.55 -13.62 -1.99
C GLN A 39 -5.53 -14.96 -2.69
N ALA A 40 -6.26 -15.91 -2.13
CA ALA A 40 -6.49 -17.21 -2.76
C ALA A 40 -7.96 -17.61 -2.58
N GLY A 41 -8.52 -18.22 -3.62
CA GLY A 41 -9.85 -18.83 -3.57
C GLY A 41 -11.05 -17.92 -3.80
N LEU A 42 -10.79 -16.66 -4.18
CA LEU A 42 -11.81 -15.73 -4.67
C LEU A 42 -12.24 -16.08 -6.10
N SER A 43 -13.45 -15.69 -6.49
CA SER A 43 -13.91 -15.78 -7.88
C SER A 43 -13.11 -14.86 -8.80
N SER A 44 -13.12 -15.10 -10.12
CA SER A 44 -12.32 -14.33 -11.08
C SER A 44 -12.57 -12.81 -11.00
N ALA A 45 -13.82 -12.38 -10.84
CA ALA A 45 -14.18 -10.96 -10.74
C ALA A 45 -13.68 -10.30 -9.44
N GLU A 46 -13.74 -11.02 -8.33
CA GLU A 46 -13.21 -10.56 -7.04
C GLU A 46 -11.68 -10.54 -7.04
N ASN A 47 -11.06 -11.48 -7.75
CA ASN A 47 -9.62 -11.60 -7.87
C ASN A 47 -9.00 -10.39 -8.62
N GLU A 48 -9.70 -9.85 -9.62
CA GLU A 48 -9.24 -8.68 -10.38
C GLU A 48 -9.22 -7.37 -9.56
N THR A 49 -10.17 -7.22 -8.62
CA THR A 49 -10.40 -5.93 -7.94
C THR A 49 -9.40 -5.66 -6.79
N LYS A 50 -8.69 -6.69 -6.29
CA LYS A 50 -7.64 -6.65 -5.24
C LYS A 50 -7.93 -5.76 -4.02
N SER A 51 -9.20 -5.43 -3.79
CA SER A 51 -9.66 -4.49 -2.77
C SER A 51 -11.17 -4.63 -2.54
N LEU A 52 -11.64 -4.15 -1.41
CA LEU A 52 -13.08 -4.01 -1.10
C LEU A 52 -13.35 -2.74 -0.30
N PRO A 53 -14.58 -2.19 -0.33
CA PRO A 53 -14.99 -1.12 0.55
C PRO A 53 -14.81 -1.51 2.02
N LEU A 54 -14.39 -0.57 2.87
CA LEU A 54 -14.13 -0.85 4.27
C LEU A 54 -15.39 -1.27 5.05
N SER A 55 -16.57 -0.86 4.58
CA SER A 55 -17.87 -1.33 5.09
C SER A 55 -18.12 -2.83 4.88
N HIS A 56 -17.33 -3.49 4.03
CA HIS A 56 -17.39 -4.93 3.77
C HIS A 56 -16.19 -5.67 4.39
N SER A 57 -15.34 -4.99 5.16
CA SER A 57 -14.13 -5.56 5.74
C SER A 57 -14.36 -6.15 7.13
N ILE A 58 -14.35 -7.48 7.22
CA ILE A 58 -14.27 -8.18 8.52
C ILE A 58 -12.85 -8.01 9.10
N CYS A 59 -11.81 -8.00 8.26
CA CYS A 59 -10.41 -7.85 8.67
C CYS A 59 -10.13 -6.52 9.39
N LYS A 60 -10.92 -5.46 9.11
CA LYS A 60 -10.84 -4.20 9.86
C LYS A 60 -10.97 -4.42 11.35
N LYS A 61 -11.86 -5.31 11.79
CA LYS A 61 -12.05 -5.56 13.22
C LYS A 61 -10.78 -6.15 13.84
N VAL A 62 -10.17 -7.14 13.19
CA VAL A 62 -8.89 -7.75 13.61
C VAL A 62 -7.78 -6.71 13.71
N ILE A 63 -7.68 -5.82 12.70
CA ILE A 63 -6.65 -4.76 12.69
C ILE A 63 -6.92 -3.74 13.81
N ALA A 64 -8.17 -3.32 13.99
CA ALA A 64 -8.55 -2.31 14.97
C ALA A 64 -8.43 -2.79 16.42
N THR A 65 -8.73 -4.07 16.70
CA THR A 65 -8.57 -4.65 18.04
C THR A 65 -7.16 -5.15 18.29
N GLY A 66 -6.44 -5.52 17.23
CA GLY A 66 -5.21 -6.28 17.32
C GLY A 66 -5.43 -7.70 17.88
N GLU A 67 -6.64 -8.20 17.91
CA GLU A 67 -6.97 -9.51 18.51
C GLU A 67 -7.51 -10.46 17.44
N ALA A 68 -7.30 -11.76 17.66
CA ALA A 68 -7.88 -12.79 16.82
C ALA A 68 -9.42 -12.71 16.85
N LEU A 69 -10.04 -12.96 15.70
CA LEU A 69 -11.49 -12.97 15.54
C LEU A 69 -11.93 -14.33 15.03
N ILE A 70 -12.76 -15.01 15.81
CA ILE A 70 -13.36 -16.31 15.47
C ILE A 70 -14.84 -16.14 15.20
N ILE A 71 -15.30 -16.53 14.01
CA ILE A 71 -16.71 -16.62 13.66
C ILE A 71 -16.98 -18.00 13.07
N ASN A 72 -17.55 -18.89 13.88
CA ASN A 72 -17.86 -20.26 13.47
C ASN A 72 -19.09 -20.34 12.55
N ASP A 73 -20.06 -19.46 12.78
CA ASP A 73 -21.32 -19.40 12.06
C ASP A 73 -21.84 -17.96 12.06
N THR A 74 -21.69 -17.26 10.93
CA THR A 74 -22.10 -15.85 10.77
C THR A 74 -23.61 -15.62 10.94
N LYS A 75 -24.45 -16.66 10.92
CA LYS A 75 -25.90 -16.53 11.17
C LYS A 75 -26.25 -16.67 12.65
N LYS A 76 -25.31 -17.13 13.48
CA LYS A 76 -25.45 -17.24 14.94
C LYS A 76 -24.66 -16.16 15.68
N ASP A 77 -23.90 -15.37 14.95
CA ASP A 77 -23.12 -14.26 15.47
C ASP A 77 -23.92 -12.97 15.33
N GLU A 78 -24.38 -12.40 16.45
CA GLU A 78 -25.25 -11.22 16.46
C GLU A 78 -24.57 -9.98 15.84
N GLU A 79 -23.25 -9.88 15.97
CA GLU A 79 -22.50 -8.75 15.43
C GLU A 79 -22.33 -8.86 13.91
N PHE A 80 -22.11 -10.08 13.41
CA PHE A 80 -21.82 -10.30 12.00
C PHE A 80 -23.04 -10.73 11.16
N LEU A 81 -24.18 -11.06 11.77
CA LEU A 81 -25.39 -11.51 11.07
C LEU A 81 -25.85 -10.56 9.97
N SER A 82 -25.80 -9.25 10.20
CA SER A 82 -26.18 -8.22 9.24
C SER A 82 -25.00 -7.57 8.52
N HIS A 83 -23.79 -8.11 8.65
CA HIS A 83 -22.59 -7.50 8.10
C HIS A 83 -22.59 -7.62 6.55
N PRO A 84 -22.32 -6.54 5.79
CA PRO A 84 -22.46 -6.53 4.32
C PRO A 84 -21.66 -7.63 3.59
N ALA A 85 -20.48 -7.98 4.13
CA ALA A 85 -19.62 -9.04 3.62
C ALA A 85 -20.29 -10.42 3.56
N ILE A 86 -21.21 -10.71 4.50
CA ILE A 86 -21.87 -12.01 4.62
C ILE A 86 -22.71 -12.30 3.38
N HIS A 87 -23.46 -11.30 2.92
CA HIS A 87 -24.33 -11.44 1.75
C HIS A 87 -23.56 -11.26 0.44
N ALA A 88 -22.63 -10.31 0.39
CA ALA A 88 -21.86 -10.01 -0.82
C ALA A 88 -20.96 -11.17 -1.25
N PHE A 89 -20.34 -11.86 -0.27
CA PHE A 89 -19.33 -12.90 -0.52
C PHE A 89 -19.74 -14.29 0.00
N ASN A 90 -21.00 -14.43 0.47
CA ASN A 90 -21.54 -15.65 1.05
C ASN A 90 -20.70 -16.24 2.22
N ILE A 91 -20.07 -15.38 3.01
CA ILE A 91 -19.20 -15.81 4.12
C ILE A 91 -20.05 -16.44 5.24
N ARG A 92 -19.74 -17.68 5.59
CA ARG A 92 -20.44 -18.47 6.62
C ARG A 92 -19.60 -18.68 7.86
N SER A 93 -18.29 -18.80 7.70
CA SER A 93 -17.33 -18.85 8.80
C SER A 93 -16.07 -18.05 8.44
N TYR A 94 -15.41 -17.53 9.47
CA TYR A 94 -14.24 -16.67 9.36
C TYR A 94 -13.32 -16.89 10.56
N LEU A 95 -12.02 -16.93 10.30
CA LEU A 95 -10.97 -16.85 11.31
C LEU A 95 -9.93 -15.85 10.82
N GLY A 96 -9.64 -14.84 11.63
CA GLY A 96 -8.63 -13.82 11.31
C GLY A 96 -7.72 -13.56 12.49
N VAL A 97 -6.45 -13.33 12.22
CA VAL A 97 -5.42 -13.03 13.22
C VAL A 97 -4.62 -11.79 12.81
N PRO A 98 -4.15 -11.00 13.78
CA PRO A 98 -3.32 -9.84 13.51
C PRO A 98 -1.96 -10.27 12.94
N ILE A 99 -1.45 -9.51 11.97
CA ILE A 99 -0.04 -9.53 11.61
C ILE A 99 0.59 -8.30 12.23
N ARG A 100 1.64 -8.51 13.02
CA ARG A 100 2.31 -7.45 13.78
C ARG A 100 3.72 -7.18 13.25
N ASP A 101 4.19 -5.96 13.43
CA ASP A 101 5.62 -5.65 13.25
C ASP A 101 6.46 -6.00 14.48
N ASP A 102 7.75 -5.70 14.39
CA ASP A 102 8.75 -5.87 15.44
C ASP A 102 8.46 -4.97 16.68
N GLU A 103 7.65 -3.91 16.52
CA GLU A 103 7.18 -3.04 17.61
C GLU A 103 5.86 -3.53 18.22
N ASN A 104 5.37 -4.69 17.76
CA ASN A 104 4.13 -5.35 18.15
C ASN A 104 2.86 -4.57 17.76
N GLU A 105 2.95 -3.61 16.85
CA GLU A 105 1.81 -2.90 16.29
C GLU A 105 1.09 -3.76 15.25
N CYS A 106 -0.25 -3.76 15.26
CA CYS A 106 -1.03 -4.52 14.29
C CYS A 106 -1.15 -3.74 12.98
N ILE A 107 -0.50 -4.27 11.94
CA ILE A 107 -0.28 -3.57 10.68
C ILE A 107 -1.04 -4.19 9.51
N ALA A 108 -1.46 -5.45 9.65
CA ALA A 108 -2.25 -6.18 8.68
C ALA A 108 -3.05 -7.30 9.36
N ALA A 109 -3.89 -7.99 8.60
CA ALA A 109 -4.56 -9.21 9.05
C ALA A 109 -4.34 -10.36 8.06
N LEU A 110 -4.12 -11.55 8.59
CA LEU A 110 -4.20 -12.81 7.85
C LEU A 110 -5.54 -13.46 8.22
N CYS A 111 -6.33 -13.84 7.22
CA CYS A 111 -7.58 -14.53 7.47
C CYS A 111 -7.81 -15.73 6.56
N VAL A 112 -8.68 -16.61 7.05
CA VAL A 112 -9.31 -17.70 6.32
C VAL A 112 -10.82 -17.60 6.45
N ALA A 113 -11.54 -17.90 5.38
CA ALA A 113 -13.00 -17.84 5.34
C ALA A 113 -13.61 -18.95 4.48
N ASP A 114 -14.86 -19.27 4.76
CA ASP A 114 -15.59 -20.31 4.06
C ASP A 114 -17.08 -20.00 3.89
N THR A 115 -17.71 -20.63 2.91
CA THR A 115 -19.16 -20.59 2.66
C THR A 115 -19.92 -21.65 3.47
N THR A 116 -19.20 -22.47 4.23
CA THR A 116 -19.74 -23.46 5.18
C THR A 116 -19.46 -23.11 6.65
N VAL A 117 -20.27 -23.69 7.56
CA VAL A 117 -20.06 -23.55 9.01
C VAL A 117 -18.81 -24.34 9.40
N ARG A 118 -17.95 -23.74 10.22
CA ARG A 118 -16.75 -24.39 10.74
C ARG A 118 -16.70 -24.32 12.27
N LYS A 119 -15.79 -25.11 12.85
CA LYS A 119 -15.49 -25.12 14.29
C LYS A 119 -14.03 -24.75 14.48
N TRP A 120 -13.72 -23.49 14.21
CA TRP A 120 -12.45 -22.91 14.55
C TRP A 120 -12.23 -22.96 16.06
N THR A 121 -11.04 -23.38 16.44
CA THR A 121 -10.58 -23.58 17.81
C THR A 121 -9.42 -22.65 18.13
N GLU A 122 -9.07 -22.55 19.41
CA GLU A 122 -7.85 -21.84 19.83
C GLU A 122 -6.57 -22.44 19.24
N ASP A 123 -6.57 -23.74 18.91
CA ASP A 123 -5.41 -24.35 18.24
C ASP A 123 -5.33 -23.92 16.77
N ASP A 124 -6.47 -23.70 16.10
CA ASP A 124 -6.51 -23.12 14.76
C ASP A 124 -6.00 -21.67 14.76
N VAL A 125 -6.34 -20.89 15.80
CA VAL A 125 -5.81 -19.54 16.01
C VAL A 125 -4.28 -19.59 16.08
N LYS A 126 -3.71 -20.44 16.95
CA LYS A 126 -2.25 -20.57 17.11
C LYS A 126 -1.55 -20.97 15.82
N VAL A 127 -2.15 -21.86 15.03
CA VAL A 127 -1.60 -22.26 13.73
C VAL A 127 -1.58 -21.06 12.78
N LEU A 128 -2.68 -20.29 12.70
CA LEU A 128 -2.77 -19.13 11.82
C LEU A 128 -1.85 -17.99 12.29
N GLU A 129 -1.71 -17.78 13.60
CA GLU A 129 -0.73 -16.88 14.20
C GLU A 129 0.71 -17.30 13.88
N GLY A 130 0.99 -18.60 13.81
CA GLY A 130 2.28 -19.11 13.35
C GLY A 130 2.61 -18.69 11.92
N PHE A 131 1.63 -18.75 11.01
CA PHE A 131 1.77 -18.19 9.67
C PHE A 131 1.96 -16.67 9.71
N ALA A 132 1.16 -15.94 10.49
CA ALA A 132 1.25 -14.48 10.62
C ALA A 132 2.60 -14.01 11.21
N SER A 133 3.16 -14.73 12.17
CA SER A 133 4.49 -14.44 12.74
C SER A 133 5.59 -14.61 11.69
N GLY A 134 5.52 -15.64 10.85
CA GLY A 134 6.43 -15.84 9.73
C GLY A 134 6.31 -14.79 8.62
N LEU A 135 5.25 -13.97 8.66
CA LEU A 135 5.07 -12.83 7.78
C LEU A 135 5.62 -11.53 8.36
N SER A 136 5.79 -11.40 9.68
CA SER A 136 6.14 -10.13 10.37
C SER A 136 7.36 -9.41 9.78
N THR A 137 8.45 -10.12 9.48
CA THR A 137 9.67 -9.53 8.91
C THR A 137 9.48 -9.05 7.46
N GLN A 138 8.70 -9.78 6.64
CA GLN A 138 8.43 -9.46 5.23
C GLN A 138 7.30 -8.42 5.11
N VAL A 139 6.32 -8.48 6.00
CA VAL A 139 5.25 -7.52 6.15
C VAL A 139 5.81 -6.23 6.73
N ARG A 140 6.81 -6.20 7.61
CA ARG A 140 7.55 -4.95 7.91
C ARG A 140 8.25 -4.40 6.68
N GLN A 141 8.88 -5.21 5.84
CA GLN A 141 9.45 -4.68 4.58
C GLN A 141 8.40 -4.10 3.61
N ILE A 142 7.10 -4.35 3.84
CA ILE A 142 5.98 -4.00 2.93
C ILE A 142 4.87 -3.16 3.60
N VAL A 143 4.85 -3.05 4.94
CA VAL A 143 4.09 -2.11 5.79
C VAL A 143 5.02 -1.04 6.40
N SER A 144 6.34 -1.21 6.45
CA SER A 144 7.30 -0.08 6.54
C SER A 144 7.46 0.75 5.25
N PRO A 145 6.55 0.68 4.27
CA PRO A 145 6.16 1.79 3.41
C PRO A 145 5.05 2.67 4.00
N ASP A 146 4.49 2.37 5.18
CA ASP A 146 3.34 3.09 5.75
C ASP A 146 3.58 3.77 7.13
N LEU A 147 4.65 3.48 7.87
CA LEU A 147 5.06 4.34 9.02
C LEU A 147 5.85 5.60 8.59
N ASP A 148 6.04 5.75 7.27
CA ASP A 148 6.73 6.88 6.63
C ASP A 148 5.79 7.58 5.61
N LYS A 149 4.47 7.42 5.75
CA LYS A 149 3.51 8.05 4.85
C LYS A 149 3.56 9.58 5.02
N PRO A 150 3.83 10.34 3.94
CA PRO A 150 3.55 11.74 3.94
C PRO A 150 2.03 11.99 3.90
N ILE A 151 1.67 13.12 4.49
CA ILE A 151 0.34 13.69 4.76
C ILE A 151 -0.68 13.47 3.63
N ASP A 152 -1.90 13.11 4.03
CA ASP A 152 -3.10 12.99 3.18
C ASP A 152 -3.33 14.23 2.30
N VAL A 153 -3.45 13.97 1.01
CA VAL A 153 -3.75 14.91 -0.07
C VAL A 153 -5.26 14.83 -0.30
N SER A 154 -6.04 15.52 0.54
CA SER A 154 -7.41 15.76 0.18
C SER A 154 -7.42 16.60 -1.12
N THR A 155 -7.93 16.05 -2.22
CA THR A 155 -8.63 16.88 -3.20
C THR A 155 -9.94 17.30 -2.54
N SER A 156 -9.85 18.22 -1.58
CA SER A 156 -11.02 18.85 -0.98
C SER A 156 -11.56 19.85 -1.99
N TYR A 157 -12.76 19.59 -2.51
CA TYR A 157 -13.61 20.65 -3.01
C TYR A 157 -14.13 21.41 -1.78
N SER A 158 -13.73 22.66 -1.60
CA SER A 158 -14.39 23.58 -0.67
C SER A 158 -15.43 24.43 -1.42
N ASP A 159 -16.53 24.74 -0.74
CA ASP A 159 -17.70 25.48 -1.21
C ASP A 159 -17.42 26.95 -1.65
N ASP A 160 -16.15 27.36 -1.79
CA ASP A 160 -15.73 28.75 -2.06
C ASP A 160 -14.86 28.96 -3.32
N GLY A 161 -14.58 27.91 -4.11
CA GLY A 161 -14.09 28.06 -5.49
C GLY A 161 -12.60 28.42 -5.65
N ARG A 162 -11.71 28.03 -4.73
CA ARG A 162 -10.24 28.08 -4.93
C ARG A 162 -9.61 26.68 -4.84
N LEU A 163 -8.75 26.33 -5.80
CA LEU A 163 -8.18 24.98 -6.00
C LEU A 163 -7.13 24.62 -4.93
N ASN A 164 -7.27 23.42 -4.33
CA ASN A 164 -6.30 22.84 -3.40
C ASN A 164 -5.13 22.13 -4.11
N THR A 165 -3.94 22.18 -3.49
CA THR A 165 -2.64 21.68 -3.96
C THR A 165 -2.66 20.25 -4.53
N ILE A 166 -2.16 20.07 -5.75
CA ILE A 166 -2.04 18.76 -6.42
C ILE A 166 -0.81 18.02 -5.87
N GLN A 167 -0.97 16.76 -5.45
CA GLN A 167 0.15 15.91 -5.01
C GLN A 167 0.08 14.51 -5.66
N THR A 168 1.23 13.83 -5.74
CA THR A 168 1.39 12.52 -6.40
C THR A 168 2.57 11.76 -5.81
N ASN A 169 2.45 10.45 -5.67
CA ASN A 169 3.60 9.60 -5.37
C ASN A 169 4.28 9.12 -6.64
N ILE A 170 5.60 9.02 -6.58
CA ILE A 170 6.44 8.42 -7.60
C ILE A 170 7.46 7.50 -6.94
N SER A 171 7.78 6.40 -7.63
CA SER A 171 8.91 5.55 -7.26
C SER A 171 9.85 5.41 -8.44
N PHE A 172 11.14 5.54 -8.20
CA PHE A 172 12.16 5.43 -9.26
C PHE A 172 13.43 4.76 -8.72
N GLN A 173 14.17 4.12 -9.63
CA GLN A 173 15.47 3.55 -9.36
C GLN A 173 16.56 4.50 -9.86
N GLN A 174 17.56 4.77 -9.03
CA GLN A 174 18.72 5.58 -9.37
C GLN A 174 19.97 4.71 -9.50
N ASP A 175 20.73 4.87 -10.56
CA ASP A 175 22.02 4.18 -10.75
C ASP A 175 23.19 4.93 -10.08
N SER A 176 24.38 4.33 -10.12
CA SER A 176 25.60 4.92 -9.54
C SER A 176 26.05 6.22 -10.23
N ASN A 177 25.56 6.51 -11.43
CA ASN A 177 25.84 7.75 -12.16
C ASN A 177 24.80 8.85 -11.85
N GLY A 178 23.80 8.54 -11.01
CA GLY A 178 22.74 9.46 -10.64
C GLY A 178 21.61 9.54 -11.67
N TYR A 179 21.57 8.64 -12.66
CA TYR A 179 20.47 8.51 -13.60
C TYR A 179 19.26 7.86 -12.92
N ALA A 180 18.08 8.43 -13.09
CA ALA A 180 16.85 7.96 -12.45
C ALA A 180 15.88 7.40 -13.49
N SER A 181 15.40 6.18 -13.26
CA SER A 181 14.39 5.50 -14.08
C SER A 181 13.11 5.28 -13.28
N LEU A 182 12.02 5.89 -13.73
CA LEU A 182 10.71 5.79 -13.07
C LEU A 182 10.19 4.35 -13.13
N LEU A 183 9.76 3.82 -11.97
CA LEU A 183 9.19 2.49 -11.82
C LEU A 183 7.66 2.56 -11.74
N THR A 184 7.14 3.45 -10.89
CA THR A 184 5.70 3.65 -10.68
C THR A 184 5.38 5.12 -10.46
N ALA A 185 4.17 5.53 -10.83
CA ALA A 185 3.64 6.85 -10.54
C ALA A 185 2.12 6.77 -10.36
N ASP A 186 1.60 7.56 -9.43
CA ASP A 186 0.16 7.69 -9.23
C ASP A 186 -0.52 8.37 -10.43
N PRO A 187 -1.85 8.20 -10.60
CA PRO A 187 -2.60 8.88 -11.67
C PRO A 187 -2.46 10.41 -11.68
N ASN A 188 -2.24 11.03 -10.50
CA ASN A 188 -2.01 12.48 -10.37
C ASN A 188 -0.70 12.97 -10.99
N TYR A 189 0.19 12.07 -11.38
CA TYR A 189 1.40 12.38 -12.14
C TYR A 189 1.08 13.25 -13.38
N TYR A 190 0.03 12.90 -14.12
CA TYR A 190 -0.38 13.66 -15.29
C TYR A 190 -0.79 15.10 -14.93
N ASN A 191 -1.37 15.32 -13.75
CA ASN A 191 -1.83 16.64 -13.33
C ASN A 191 -0.67 17.57 -12.92
N ILE A 192 0.43 17.01 -12.41
CA ILE A 192 1.65 17.79 -12.13
C ILE A 192 2.44 18.05 -13.42
N TRP A 193 2.75 17.00 -14.18
CA TRP A 193 3.70 17.09 -15.29
C TRP A 193 3.07 17.26 -16.68
N GLY A 194 1.77 17.01 -16.84
CA GLY A 194 1.05 17.14 -18.11
C GLY A 194 1.42 16.09 -19.16
N LYS A 195 2.05 14.98 -18.74
CA LYS A 195 2.44 13.85 -19.59
C LYS A 195 2.21 12.54 -18.86
N THR A 196 1.98 11.48 -19.61
CA THR A 196 1.98 10.12 -19.08
C THR A 196 3.41 9.63 -18.89
N PRO A 197 3.70 8.83 -17.86
CA PRO A 197 4.98 8.12 -17.74
C PRO A 197 5.28 7.31 -19.00
N ASN A 198 6.51 7.36 -19.51
CA ASN A 198 6.97 6.44 -20.56
C ASN A 198 8.11 5.58 -20.01
N ALA A 199 8.01 4.27 -20.09
CA ALA A 199 8.90 3.34 -19.40
C ALA A 199 10.33 3.30 -19.98
N ASP A 200 10.52 3.72 -21.24
CA ASP A 200 11.74 3.35 -21.98
C ASP A 200 12.89 4.37 -21.92
N THR A 201 12.67 5.65 -21.59
CA THR A 201 13.75 6.66 -21.52
C THR A 201 13.40 7.86 -20.62
N PHE A 202 12.76 7.62 -19.47
CA PHE A 202 12.28 8.71 -18.64
C PHE A 202 13.27 9.06 -17.52
N ASP A 203 14.10 10.09 -17.75
CA ASP A 203 14.82 10.74 -16.67
C ASP A 203 13.89 11.73 -15.98
N LEU A 204 13.52 11.42 -14.73
CA LEU A 204 12.65 12.24 -13.89
C LEU A 204 13.11 13.72 -13.82
N PHE A 205 14.40 13.97 -13.99
CA PHE A 205 15.01 15.29 -13.87
C PHE A 205 14.98 16.11 -15.18
N ASP A 206 14.64 15.52 -16.32
CA ASP A 206 14.55 16.24 -17.61
C ASP A 206 13.43 17.30 -17.62
N MET A 207 12.54 17.25 -16.62
CA MET A 207 11.45 18.21 -16.46
C MET A 207 11.77 19.32 -15.47
N CYS A 208 12.89 19.25 -14.75
CA CYS A 208 13.33 20.34 -13.91
C CYS A 208 13.78 21.52 -14.78
N VAL A 209 13.63 22.75 -14.29
CA VAL A 209 14.28 23.90 -14.92
C VAL A 209 15.80 23.61 -14.97
N PRO A 210 16.51 23.88 -16.09
CA PRO A 210 17.92 23.47 -16.25
C PRO A 210 18.83 23.86 -15.07
N ASP A 211 18.61 25.05 -14.51
CA ASP A 211 19.38 25.59 -13.38
C ASP A 211 19.14 24.81 -12.07
N GLU A 212 18.05 24.06 -11.97
CA GLU A 212 17.68 23.27 -10.79
C GLU A 212 18.18 21.81 -10.86
N ILE A 213 18.48 21.30 -12.06
CA ILE A 213 18.82 19.87 -12.28
C ILE A 213 19.99 19.42 -11.42
N ALA A 214 21.11 20.16 -11.47
CA ALA A 214 22.33 19.78 -10.75
C ALA A 214 22.11 19.80 -9.23
N ARG A 215 21.38 20.79 -8.72
CA ARG A 215 21.06 20.94 -7.30
C ARG A 215 20.18 19.79 -6.82
N ILE A 216 19.16 19.43 -7.60
CA ILE A 216 18.23 18.36 -7.25
C ILE A 216 18.93 17.00 -7.25
N ARG A 217 19.67 16.66 -8.31
CA ARG A 217 20.44 15.40 -8.36
C ARG A 217 21.41 15.27 -7.19
N THR A 218 22.13 16.35 -6.88
CA THR A 218 23.07 16.37 -5.74
C THR A 218 22.35 16.13 -4.43
N SER A 219 21.17 16.73 -4.24
CA SER A 219 20.39 16.56 -3.00
C SER A 219 19.93 15.12 -2.79
N PHE A 220 19.50 14.41 -3.85
CA PHE A 220 19.20 12.98 -3.78
C PHE A 220 20.46 12.18 -3.42
N GLY A 221 21.58 12.40 -4.10
CA GLY A 221 22.84 11.70 -3.82
C GLY A 221 23.32 11.88 -2.37
N ILE A 222 23.23 13.10 -1.82
CA ILE A 222 23.58 13.38 -0.42
C ILE A 222 22.63 12.65 0.54
N ALA A 223 21.33 12.67 0.27
CA ALA A 223 20.36 12.02 1.14
C ALA A 223 20.48 10.49 1.12
N ALA A 224 20.75 9.87 -0.04
CA ALA A 224 21.05 8.43 -0.13
C ALA A 224 22.35 8.06 0.61
N MET A 225 23.43 8.84 0.43
CA MET A 225 24.70 8.58 1.11
C MET A 225 24.59 8.69 2.64
N ARG A 226 23.69 9.54 3.13
CA ARG A 226 23.46 9.77 4.56
C ARG A 226 22.36 8.90 5.15
N GLU A 227 21.72 8.05 4.34
CA GLU A 227 20.54 7.27 4.73
C GLU A 227 19.46 8.15 5.41
N SER A 228 19.30 9.38 4.93
CA SER A 228 18.43 10.38 5.54
C SER A 228 17.19 10.64 4.68
N VAL A 229 16.09 11.05 5.32
CA VAL A 229 14.91 11.56 4.62
C VAL A 229 15.32 12.74 3.73
N TRP A 230 14.97 12.65 2.45
CA TRP A 230 15.16 13.71 1.47
C TRP A 230 13.98 14.68 1.53
N HIS A 231 14.25 15.98 1.60
CA HIS A 231 13.24 17.02 1.49
C HIS A 231 13.77 18.17 0.64
N GLN A 232 13.01 18.56 -0.39
CA GLN A 232 13.45 19.61 -1.29
C GLN A 232 12.31 20.32 -2.01
N LYS A 233 12.50 21.60 -2.33
CA LYS A 233 11.64 22.36 -3.25
C LYS A 233 12.35 22.63 -4.56
N TRP A 234 11.67 22.61 -5.70
CA TRP A 234 12.26 22.92 -7.01
C TRP A 234 11.22 23.40 -8.01
N ALA A 235 11.67 23.84 -9.18
CA ALA A 235 10.81 24.25 -10.28
C ALA A 235 10.87 23.24 -11.44
N ILE A 236 9.73 23.00 -12.07
CA ILE A 236 9.61 22.20 -13.30
C ILE A 236 9.04 23.03 -14.44
N LYS A 237 9.28 22.58 -15.68
CA LYS A 237 8.59 23.08 -16.86
C LYS A 237 7.68 21.99 -17.42
N CYS A 238 6.37 22.21 -17.35
CA CYS A 238 5.38 21.25 -17.83
C CYS A 238 5.36 21.16 -19.37
N ALA A 239 4.67 20.15 -19.91
CA ALA A 239 4.50 19.95 -21.35
C ALA A 239 3.96 21.17 -22.11
N PHE A 240 3.17 22.01 -21.44
CA PHE A 240 2.54 23.22 -22.00
C PHE A 240 3.37 24.50 -21.81
N GLY A 241 4.61 24.40 -21.31
CA GLY A 241 5.51 25.55 -21.10
C GLY A 241 5.25 26.34 -19.81
N VAL A 242 4.28 25.92 -19.00
CA VAL A 242 3.99 26.49 -17.68
C VAL A 242 5.06 26.04 -16.68
N GLU A 243 5.62 26.99 -15.93
CA GLU A 243 6.51 26.69 -14.81
C GLU A 243 5.67 26.42 -13.56
N LYS A 244 5.96 25.31 -12.87
CA LYS A 244 5.34 24.98 -11.58
C LYS A 244 6.41 24.86 -10.52
N ARG A 245 6.08 25.27 -9.30
CA ARG A 245 6.92 25.02 -8.13
C ARG A 245 6.43 23.78 -7.41
N LEU A 246 7.37 22.91 -7.07
CA LEU A 246 7.13 21.66 -6.40
C LEU A 246 7.86 21.61 -5.07
N SER A 247 7.33 20.83 -4.14
CA SER A 247 8.04 20.32 -2.97
C SER A 247 7.94 18.81 -2.95
N GLY A 248 8.98 18.15 -2.44
CA GLY A 248 8.97 16.71 -2.31
C GLY A 248 9.68 16.23 -1.07
N VAL A 249 9.18 15.12 -0.55
CA VAL A 249 9.74 14.36 0.57
C VAL A 249 9.89 12.93 0.10
N GLY A 250 10.99 12.28 0.44
CA GLY A 250 11.19 10.88 0.09
C GLY A 250 12.30 10.20 0.85
N HIS A 251 12.38 8.89 0.70
CA HIS A 251 13.40 8.06 1.34
C HIS A 251 14.12 7.20 0.30
N ALA A 252 15.39 6.94 0.59
CA ALA A 252 16.25 6.10 -0.23
C ALA A 252 16.38 4.70 0.39
N LYS A 253 16.44 3.69 -0.45
CA LYS A 253 16.82 2.33 -0.07
C LYS A 253 17.89 1.81 -1.02
N SER A 254 19.05 1.46 -0.49
CA SER A 254 20.11 0.83 -1.29
C SER A 254 19.67 -0.54 -1.81
N LEU A 255 19.93 -0.80 -3.08
CA LEU A 255 19.67 -2.06 -3.75
C LEU A 255 21.00 -2.74 -4.15
N PRO A 256 21.00 -4.08 -4.30
CA PRO A 256 22.13 -4.79 -4.88
C PRO A 256 22.50 -4.23 -6.27
N GLY A 257 23.80 -4.25 -6.60
CA GLY A 257 24.28 -3.74 -7.90
C GLY A 257 24.53 -2.23 -7.95
N GLY A 258 24.52 -1.53 -6.80
CA GLY A 258 24.86 -0.10 -6.73
C GLY A 258 23.70 0.83 -7.10
N PHE A 259 22.48 0.31 -7.12
CA PHE A 259 21.28 1.10 -7.36
C PHE A 259 20.66 1.60 -6.05
N THR A 260 19.87 2.66 -6.13
CA THR A 260 19.08 3.20 -5.02
C THR A 260 17.63 3.29 -5.43
N LEU A 261 16.73 2.69 -4.67
CA LEU A 261 15.29 2.87 -4.82
C LEU A 261 14.84 4.12 -4.07
N TRP A 262 14.02 4.94 -4.70
CA TRP A 262 13.40 6.11 -4.10
C TRP A 262 11.89 6.00 -4.14
N HIS A 263 11.26 6.37 -3.03
CA HIS A 263 9.83 6.69 -2.96
C HIS A 263 9.70 8.16 -2.57
N VAL A 264 8.96 8.93 -3.37
CA VAL A 264 8.87 10.38 -3.21
C VAL A 264 7.41 10.82 -3.37
N LEU A 265 6.91 11.58 -2.39
CA LEU A 265 5.72 12.39 -2.57
C LEU A 265 6.11 13.72 -3.16
N VAL A 266 5.45 14.12 -4.23
CA VAL A 266 5.64 15.41 -4.90
C VAL A 266 4.36 16.22 -4.80
N SER A 267 4.48 17.50 -4.49
CA SER A 267 3.37 18.43 -4.25
C SER A 267 3.57 19.71 -5.05
N GLU A 268 2.53 20.20 -5.71
CA GLU A 268 2.53 21.50 -6.38
C GLU A 268 2.30 22.63 -5.37
N THR A 269 3.28 23.51 -5.23
CA THR A 269 3.21 24.68 -4.36
C THR A 269 2.78 25.90 -5.16
N TYR A 270 1.69 26.55 -4.77
CA TYR A 270 1.33 27.87 -5.28
C TYR A 270 2.26 28.93 -4.65
N THR A 271 2.81 29.82 -5.49
CA THR A 271 3.49 31.05 -5.05
C THR A 271 2.50 32.14 -4.73
#